data_AF-H1YXH5-F1
#
_entry.id   AF-H1YXH5-F1
#
_cell.length_a   1.000
_cell.length_b   1.000
_cell.length_c   1.000
_cell.angle_alpha   90.00
_cell.angle_beta   90.00
_cell.angle_gamma   90.00
#
_symmetry.space_group_name_H-M   'P 1'
#
loop_
_entity.id
_entity.type
_entity.pdbx_description
1 polymer ?
#
loop_
_entity_poly.entity_id
_entity_poly.type
_entity_poly.pdbx_seq_one_letter_code
_entity_poly.pdbx_strand_id
1 'polypeptide(L)'
;MGYVQVLPEYGLVADPIIGLVTTAGASLGPVIDEVERLEKITDDVVNMLSGEGSFLSSFPNREKSLIYAGGVTAMWYGIAVGLFIAGVVALALL
;
A
#
# COMPACT_ATOMS: atom_id res chain seq x y z
N MET A 1 8.06 21.30 17.63
CA MET A 1 8.89 22.21 18.44
C MET A 1 9.32 23.34 17.53
N GLY A 2 8.91 24.59 17.81
CA GLY A 2 9.16 25.73 16.93
C GLY A 2 10.49 26.41 17.25
N TYR A 3 11.28 26.71 16.24
CA TYR A 3 12.52 27.49 16.35
C TYR A 3 12.31 28.88 15.73
N VAL A 4 12.94 29.92 16.28
CA VAL A 4 12.89 31.27 15.70
C VAL A 4 14.09 31.42 14.76
N GLN A 5 13.82 31.71 13.48
CA GLN A 5 14.89 31.99 12.52
C GLN A 5 15.50 33.36 12.80
N VAL A 6 16.83 33.40 12.98
CA VAL A 6 17.56 34.64 13.30
C VAL A 6 18.34 35.15 12.10
N LEU A 7 19.14 34.27 11.46
CA LEU A 7 19.85 34.53 10.21
C LEU A 7 19.68 33.32 9.27
N PRO A 8 18.67 33.37 8.39
CA PRO A 8 18.37 32.27 7.45
C PRO A 8 19.53 31.99 6.50
N GLU A 9 20.32 33.00 6.11
CA GLU A 9 21.42 32.85 5.15
C GLU A 9 22.59 32.00 5.68
N TYR A 10 22.71 31.90 7.02
CA TYR A 10 23.73 31.10 7.70
C TYR A 10 23.14 29.85 8.40
N GLY A 11 21.85 29.57 8.20
CA GLY A 11 21.17 28.42 8.82
C GLY A 11 21.09 28.47 10.35
N LEU A 12 21.13 29.67 10.94
CA LEU A 12 21.14 29.88 12.39
C LEU A 12 19.71 30.04 12.92
N VAL A 13 19.38 29.25 13.94
CA VAL A 13 18.11 29.26 14.65
C VAL A 13 18.33 29.45 16.15
N ALA A 14 17.46 30.21 16.79
CA ALA A 14 17.47 30.39 18.24
C ALA A 14 16.45 29.46 18.90
N ASP A 15 16.88 28.81 19.97
CA ASP A 15 15.98 28.12 20.90
C ASP A 15 15.31 29.17 21.82
N PRO A 16 13.98 29.35 21.75
CA PRO A 16 13.28 30.37 22.54
C PRO A 16 13.21 30.07 24.05
N ILE A 17 13.58 28.86 24.49
CA ILE A 17 13.55 28.47 25.90
C ILE A 17 14.91 28.74 26.58
N ILE A 18 16.01 28.53 25.84
CA ILE A 18 17.38 28.57 26.39
C ILE A 18 18.14 29.84 25.94
N GLY A 19 17.62 30.56 24.93
CA GLY A 19 18.21 31.81 24.44
C GLY A 19 19.53 31.61 23.70
N LEU A 20 19.80 30.40 23.23
CA LEU A 20 21.06 30.02 22.59
C LEU A 20 20.87 29.92 21.07
N VAL A 21 21.79 30.51 20.32
CA VAL A 21 21.80 30.47 18.86
C VAL A 21 22.60 29.25 18.41
N THR A 22 21.97 28.36 17.65
CA THR A 22 22.58 27.13 17.13
C THR A 22 22.29 26.96 15.64
N THR A 23 23.00 26.06 14.97
CA THR A 23 22.70 25.68 13.58
C THR A 23 21.44 24.82 13.56
N ALA A 24 20.56 25.07 12.58
CA ALA A 24 19.37 24.23 12.38
C ALA A 24 19.82 22.80 12.09
N GLY A 25 19.50 21.86 12.98
CA GLY A 25 19.66 20.44 12.68
C GLY A 25 18.88 20.11 11.41
N ALA A 26 19.44 19.25 10.55
CA ALA A 26 18.78 18.84 9.32
C ALA A 26 17.38 18.28 9.65
N SER A 27 16.34 18.88 9.08
CA SER A 27 14.98 18.41 9.28
C SER A 27 14.83 17.04 8.62
N LEU A 28 14.59 16.00 9.42
CA LEU A 28 14.25 14.67 8.93
C LEU A 28 12.75 14.53 8.59
N GLY A 29 11.95 15.59 8.71
CA GLY A 29 10.52 15.59 8.39
C GLY A 29 10.21 14.98 7.01
N PRO A 30 10.87 15.43 5.93
CA PRO A 30 10.65 14.84 4.60
C PRO A 30 11.01 13.35 4.52
N VAL A 31 11.99 12.89 5.30
CA VAL A 31 12.37 11.48 5.35
C VAL A 31 11.31 10.67 6.09
N ILE A 32 10.75 11.21 7.16
CA ILE A 32 9.67 10.58 7.92
C ILE A 32 8.41 10.44 7.05
N ASP A 33 8.07 11.47 6.27
CA ASP A 33 6.93 11.43 5.35
C ASP A 33 7.09 10.32 4.28
N GLU A 34 8.30 10.15 3.74
CA GLU A 34 8.59 9.08 2.78
C GLU A 34 8.57 7.68 3.44
N VAL A 35 9.00 7.56 4.69
CA VAL A 35 8.91 6.30 5.46
C VAL A 35 7.45 5.94 5.71
N GLU A 36 6.60 6.89 6.13
CA GLU A 36 5.17 6.67 6.33
C GLU A 36 4.48 6.24 5.02
N ARG A 37 4.90 6.81 3.89
CA ARG A 37 4.43 6.38 2.57
C ARG A 37 4.85 4.94 2.26
N LEU A 38 6.08 4.55 2.61
CA LEU A 38 6.59 3.20 2.37
C LEU A 38 5.85 2.15 3.21
N GLU A 39 5.53 2.47 4.47
CA GLU A 39 4.74 1.60 5.35
C GLU A 39 3.37 1.32 4.74
N LYS A 40 2.69 2.39 4.31
CA LYS A 40 1.40 2.33 3.62
C LYS A 40 1.40 1.45 2.36
N ILE A 41 2.45 1.55 1.53
CA ILE A 41 2.60 0.69 0.34
C ILE A 41 2.84 -0.77 0.74
N THR A 42 3.64 -1.00 1.78
CA THR A 42 3.96 -2.34 2.26
C THR A 42 2.71 -3.03 2.82
N ASP A 43 1.88 -2.30 3.57
CA ASP A 43 0.60 -2.78 4.06
C ASP A 43 -0.33 -3.16 2.90
N ASP A 44 -0.39 -2.35 1.84
CA ASP A 44 -1.15 -2.68 0.63
C ASP A 44 -0.69 -4.00 -0.01
N VAL A 45 0.62 -4.25 -0.10
CA VAL A 45 1.18 -5.50 -0.66
C VAL A 45 0.79 -6.72 0.18
N VAL A 46 0.86 -6.61 1.52
CA VAL A 46 0.44 -7.71 2.41
C VAL A 46 -1.07 -7.93 2.29
N ASN A 47 -1.84 -6.86 2.20
CA ASN A 47 -3.28 -6.89 2.01
C ASN A 47 -3.71 -7.45 0.64
N MET A 48 -2.86 -7.37 -0.38
CA MET A 48 -3.12 -8.01 -1.68
C MET A 48 -3.12 -9.53 -1.55
N LEU A 49 -2.30 -10.07 -0.65
CA LEU A 49 -2.23 -11.50 -0.40
C LEU A 49 -3.48 -12.03 0.32
N SER A 50 -4.09 -11.23 1.20
CA SER A 50 -5.33 -11.62 1.90
C SER A 50 -6.57 -11.55 0.99
N GLY A 51 -6.53 -10.71 -0.05
CA GLY A 51 -7.66 -10.50 -0.97
C GLY A 51 -8.85 -9.74 -0.36
N GLU A 52 -8.79 -9.43 0.95
CA GLU A 52 -9.83 -8.69 1.69
C GLU A 52 -9.47 -7.22 1.92
N GLY A 53 -8.20 -6.85 1.73
CA GLY A 53 -7.73 -5.53 2.09
C GLY A 53 -8.22 -4.40 1.18
N SER A 54 -8.41 -3.23 1.79
CA SER A 54 -8.68 -1.97 1.10
C SER A 54 -7.36 -1.32 0.71
N PHE A 55 -7.06 -1.28 -0.60
CA PHE A 55 -5.83 -0.63 -1.07
C PHE A 55 -5.97 0.88 -1.08
N LEU A 56 -4.88 1.61 -0.86
CA LEU A 56 -4.85 3.08 -0.96
C LEU A 56 -5.31 3.61 -2.31
N SER A 57 -5.16 2.83 -3.38
CA SER A 57 -5.63 3.16 -4.73
C SER A 57 -7.02 2.60 -5.06
N SER A 58 -7.70 1.93 -4.13
CA SER A 58 -9.04 1.41 -4.36
C SER A 58 -10.08 2.51 -4.24
N PHE A 59 -11.01 2.56 -5.19
CA PHE A 59 -12.19 3.40 -5.03
C PHE A 59 -12.98 2.95 -3.79
N PRO A 60 -13.61 3.88 -3.05
CA PRO A 60 -14.45 3.55 -1.91
C PRO A 60 -15.47 2.47 -2.26
N ASN A 61 -15.74 1.53 -1.35
CA ASN A 61 -16.64 0.38 -1.52
C ASN A 61 -16.20 -0.69 -2.55
N ARG A 62 -14.92 -0.77 -2.93
CA ARG A 62 -14.37 -1.86 -3.78
C ARG A 62 -13.63 -2.94 -2.98
N GLU A 63 -13.80 -2.97 -1.67
CA GLU A 63 -13.24 -3.99 -0.79
C GLU A 63 -13.66 -5.38 -1.25
N LYS A 64 -12.78 -6.37 -1.12
CA LYS A 64 -13.03 -7.79 -1.48
C LYS A 64 -13.29 -8.06 -2.97
N SER A 65 -13.10 -7.05 -3.84
CA SER A 65 -13.19 -7.19 -5.30
C SER A 65 -12.38 -8.38 -5.83
N LEU A 66 -11.18 -8.62 -5.28
CA LEU A 66 -10.33 -9.74 -5.70
C LEU A 66 -10.93 -11.10 -5.39
N ILE A 67 -11.59 -11.25 -4.24
CA ILE A 67 -12.22 -12.52 -3.84
C ILE A 67 -13.37 -12.86 -4.78
N TYR A 68 -14.24 -11.89 -5.08
CA TYR A 68 -15.36 -12.11 -5.98
C TYR A 68 -14.88 -12.35 -7.42
N ALA A 69 -13.96 -11.52 -7.93
CA ALA A 69 -13.44 -11.68 -9.28
C ALA A 69 -12.72 -13.03 -9.44
N GLY A 70 -11.81 -13.36 -8.52
CA GLY A 70 -11.06 -14.61 -8.51
C GLY A 70 -11.98 -15.83 -8.44
N GLY A 71 -12.95 -15.82 -7.51
CA GLY A 71 -13.92 -16.91 -7.34
C GLY A 71 -14.75 -17.17 -8.60
N VAL A 72 -15.26 -16.12 -9.25
CA VAL A 72 -16.06 -16.26 -10.48
C VAL A 72 -15.21 -16.80 -11.63
N THR A 73 -13.99 -16.30 -11.82
CA THR A 73 -13.09 -16.86 -12.85
C THR A 73 -12.73 -18.31 -12.59
N ALA A 74 -12.38 -18.66 -11.35
CA ALA A 74 -12.03 -20.03 -10.99
C ALA A 74 -13.20 -20.99 -11.22
N MET A 75 -14.43 -20.58 -10.90
CA MET A 75 -15.65 -21.34 -11.18
C MET A 75 -15.80 -21.61 -12.68
N TRP A 76 -15.68 -20.57 -13.53
CA TRP A 76 -15.81 -20.71 -14.97
C TRP A 76 -14.77 -21.66 -15.58
N TYR A 77 -13.50 -21.51 -15.19
CA TYR A 77 -12.45 -22.41 -15.64
C TYR A 77 -12.66 -23.84 -15.14
N GLY A 78 -13.11 -24.01 -13.89
CA GLY A 78 -13.46 -25.32 -13.34
C GLY A 78 -14.55 -26.02 -14.16
N ILE A 79 -15.62 -25.30 -14.53
CA ILE A 79 -16.69 -25.84 -15.38
C ILE A 79 -16.16 -26.20 -16.78
N ALA A 80 -15.40 -25.31 -17.41
CA ALA A 80 -14.89 -25.54 -18.76
C ALA A 80 -13.96 -26.76 -18.82
N VAL A 81 -13.01 -26.86 -17.88
CA VAL A 81 -12.08 -27.99 -17.79
C VAL A 81 -12.81 -29.27 -17.40
N GLY A 82 -13.74 -29.21 -16.45
CA GLY A 82 -14.55 -30.36 -16.03
C GLY A 82 -15.37 -30.93 -17.18
N LEU A 83 -16.05 -30.08 -17.95
CA LEU A 83 -16.81 -30.50 -19.14
C LEU A 83 -15.91 -31.08 -20.23
N PHE A 84 -14.72 -30.50 -20.44
CA PHE A 84 -13.75 -31.04 -21.39
C PHE A 84 -13.33 -32.46 -21.01
N ILE A 85 -12.93 -32.68 -19.75
CA ILE A 85 -12.54 -34.01 -19.25
C ILE A 85 -13.71 -34.99 -19.33
N ALA A 86 -14.91 -34.59 -18.90
CA ALA A 86 -16.10 -35.43 -18.96
C ALA A 86 -16.43 -35.83 -20.41
N GLY A 87 -16.31 -34.92 -21.37
CA GLY A 87 -16.49 -35.20 -22.79
C GLY A 87 -15.47 -36.20 -23.33
N VAL A 88 -14.19 -36.05 -22.97
CA VAL A 88 -13.13 -37.01 -23.36
C VAL A 88 -13.42 -38.41 -22.80
N VAL A 89 -13.81 -38.51 -21.53
CA VAL A 89 -14.14 -39.79 -20.89
C VAL A 89 -15.38 -40.42 -21.53
N ALA A 90 -16.43 -39.64 -21.77
CA ALA A 90 -17.65 -40.14 -22.40
C ALA A 90 -17.40 -40.69 -23.80
N LEU A 91 -16.55 -40.03 -24.60
CA LEU A 91 -16.15 -40.49 -25.94
C LEU A 91 -15.24 -41.72 -25.90
N ALA A 92 -14.39 -41.84 -24.88
CA ALA A 92 -13.50 -43.00 -24.73
C ALA A 92 -14.24 -44.28 -24.31
N LEU A 93 -15.43 -44.15 -23.72
CA LEU A 93 -16.28 -45.26 -23.28
C LEU A 93 -17.37 -45.65 -24.31
N LEU A 94 -17.42 -44.96 -25.44
CA LEU A 94 -18.38 -45.14 -26.53
C LEU A 94 -17.78 -46.05 -27.62
#